data_AF-A0A850LY82-F1
#
_entry.id   AF-A0A850LY82-F1
#
_cell.length_a   1.000
_cell.length_b   1.000
_cell.length_c   1.000
_cell.angle_alpha   90.00
_cell.angle_beta   90.00
_cell.angle_gamma   90.00
#
_symmetry.space_group_name_H-M   'P 1'
#
loop_
_entity.id
_entity.type
_entity.pdbx_description
1 polymer ?
#
loop_
_entity_poly.entity_id
_entity_poly.type
_entity_poly.pdbx_seq_one_letter_code
_entity_poly.pdbx_strand_id
1 'polypeptide(L)' 'MSIEETIILALSALKKVISKEFVPDHTDVGVIRTDEKIFRIFSKEEKEEYIKKVP' A
#
# COMPACT_ATOMS: atom_id res chain seq x y z
N MET A 1 -5.64 1.40 -14.83
CA MET A 1 -5.17 1.90 -13.53
C MET A 1 -3.67 1.77 -13.50
N SER A 2 -2.98 2.80 -13.03
CA SER A 2 -1.56 2.70 -12.70
C SER A 2 -1.35 1.81 -11.47
N ILE A 3 -0.11 1.36 -11.26
CA ILE A 3 0.23 0.60 -10.06
C ILE A 3 0.00 1.44 -8.80
N GLU A 4 0.32 2.74 -8.86
CA GLU A 4 0.09 3.70 -7.78
C GLU A 4 -1.40 3.84 -7.45
N GLU A 5 -2.26 4.04 -8.45
CA GLU A 5 -3.72 4.09 -8.24
C GLU A 5 -4.25 2.80 -7.61
N THR A 6 -3.69 1.66 -8.02
CA THR A 6 -4.09 0.34 -7.50
C THR A 6 -3.69 0.18 -6.04
N ILE A 7 -2.47 0.60 -5.67
CA ILE A 7 -1.98 0.58 -4.30
C ILE A 7 -2.85 1.50 -3.43
N ILE A 8 -3.12 2.72 -3.87
CA ILE A 8 -3.96 3.68 -3.12
C ILE A 8 -5.37 3.13 -2.94
N LEU A 9 -5.96 2.51 -3.96
CA LEU A 9 -7.28 1.90 -3.85
C LEU A 9 -7.30 0.75 -2.84
N ALA A 10 -6.31 -0.14 -2.89
CA ALA A 10 -6.19 -1.27 -1.96
C ALA A 10 -6.03 -0.78 -0.51
N LEU A 11 -5.17 0.23 -0.30
CA LEU A 11 -4.97 0.85 1.01
C LEU A 11 -6.21 1.58 1.52
N SER A 12 -6.96 2.25 0.63
CA SER A 12 -8.23 2.89 0.96
C SER A 12 -9.30 1.87 1.39
N ALA A 13 -9.35 0.72 0.71
CA ALA A 13 -10.23 -0.38 1.09
C ALA A 13 -9.83 -0.96 2.45
N LEU A 14 -8.53 -1.11 2.69
CA LEU A 14 -7.99 -1.57 3.98
C LEU A 14 -8.39 -0.60 5.09
N LYS A 15 -8.12 0.71 4.95
CA LYS A 15 -8.47 1.75 5.95
C LYS A 15 -9.93 1.69 6.40
N LYS A 16 -10.86 1.30 5.52
CA LYS A 16 -12.29 1.16 5.84
C LYS A 16 -12.63 -0.04 6.71
N VAL A 17 -11.80 -1.09 6.72
CA VAL A 17 -12.06 -2.33 7.45
C VAL A 17 -11.25 -2.47 8.73
N ILE A 18 -10.11 -1.77 8.86
CA ILE A 18 -9.28 -1.83 10.07
C ILE A 18 -9.88 -0.94 11.17
N SER A 19 -10.00 -1.48 12.38
CA SER A 19 -10.46 -0.74 13.56
C SER A 19 -9.33 -0.03 14.32
N LYS A 20 -8.08 -0.37 14.01
CA LYS A 20 -6.85 0.22 14.54
C LYS A 20 -6.44 1.47 13.73
N GLU A 21 -5.44 2.18 14.22
CA GLU A 21 -4.87 3.33 13.51
C GLU A 21 -4.20 2.90 12.20
N PHE A 22 -4.56 3.57 11.10
CA PHE A 22 -4.03 3.29 9.77
C PHE A 22 -2.66 3.97 9.60
N VAL A 23 -1.61 3.32 10.12
CA VAL A 23 -0.23 3.82 10.12
C VAL A 23 0.74 2.84 9.43
N PRO A 24 1.89 3.32 8.90
CA PRO A 24 2.87 2.49 8.18
C PRO A 24 3.41 1.31 9.00
N ASP A 25 3.53 1.47 10.31
CA ASP A 25 4.08 0.46 11.22
C ASP A 25 3.09 -0.70 11.50
N HIS A 26 1.83 -0.55 11.07
CA HIS A 26 0.77 -1.54 11.27
C HIS A 26 0.22 -2.10 9.96
N THR A 27 0.81 -1.72 8.82
CA THR A 27 0.38 -2.13 7.49
C THR A 27 1.59 -2.59 6.70
N ASP A 28 1.50 -3.73 6.02
CA ASP A 28 2.51 -4.17 5.05
C ASP A 28 1.95 -4.18 3.64
N VAL A 29 2.80 -3.77 2.69
CA VAL A 29 2.44 -3.67 1.27
C VAL A 29 3.46 -4.47 0.47
N GLY A 30 2.97 -5.47 -0.24
CA GLY A 30 3.75 -6.28 -1.16
C GLY A 30 3.17 -6.19 -2.57
N VAL A 31 4.04 -6.07 -3.57
CA VAL A 31 3.65 -6.01 -4.99
C VAL A 31 4.38 -7.09 -5.77
N ILE A 32 3.68 -7.65 -6.77
CA ILE A 32 4.28 -8.47 -7.82
C ILE A 32 3.91 -7.80 -9.13
N ARG A 33 4.92 -7.31 -9.86
CA ARG A 33 4.71 -6.75 -11.18
C ARG A 33 4.83 -7.84 -12.25
N THR A 34 4.04 -7.75 -13.30
CA THR A 34 4.00 -8.79 -14.36
C THR A 34 5.19 -8.75 -15.31
N ASP A 35 5.84 -7.59 -15.43
CA ASP A 35 7.06 -7.36 -16.21
C ASP A 35 8.30 -7.92 -15.50
N GLU A 36 8.44 -7.65 -14.20
CA GLU A 36 9.58 -8.08 -13.39
C GLU A 36 9.38 -9.50 -12.82
N LYS A 37 8.13 -9.91 -12.54
CA LYS A 37 7.74 -11.16 -11.88
C LYS A 37 8.44 -11.40 -10.53
N ILE A 38 8.88 -10.32 -9.89
CA ILE A 38 9.54 -10.33 -8.59
C ILE A 38 8.56 -9.85 -7.54
N PHE A 39 8.46 -10.58 -6.44
CA PHE A 39 7.77 -10.12 -5.24
C PHE A 39 8.65 -9.15 -4.48
N ARG A 40 8.13 -7.97 -4.21
CA ARG A 40 8.80 -6.92 -3.45
C ARG A 40 7.89 -6.43 -2.34
N ILE A 41 8.47 -6.28 -1.15
CA ILE A 41 7.84 -5.62 -0.01
C ILE A 41 8.32 -4.18 0.03
N PHE A 42 7.40 -3.26 0.30
CA PHE A 42 7.72 -1.83 0.42
C PHE A 42 8.45 -1.53 1.73
N SER A 43 9.43 -0.63 1.67
CA SER A 43 10.05 -0.09 2.88
C SER A 43 9.06 0.78 3.68
N LYS A 44 9.45 1.20 4.89
CA LYS A 44 8.63 2.10 5.69
C LYS A 44 8.42 3.45 4.98
N GLU A 45 9.46 3.99 4.37
CA GLU A 45 9.45 5.26 3.65
C GLU A 45 8.50 5.20 2.44
N GLU A 46 8.53 4.10 1.70
CA GLU A 46 7.61 3.87 0.58
C GLU A 46 6.16 3.79 1.06
N LYS A 47 5.90 3.03 2.14
CA LYS A 47 4.56 2.94 2.74
C LYS A 47 4.06 4.31 3.21
N GLU A 48 4.91 5.11 3.83
CA GLU A 48 4.57 6.47 4.26
C GLU A 48 4.11 7.37 3.12
N GLU A 49 4.76 7.27 1.96
CA GLU A 49 4.37 8.05 0.78
C GLU A 49 2.95 7.69 0.31
N TYR A 50 2.63 6.40 0.23
CA TYR A 50 1.30 5.96 -0.22
C TYR A 50 0.22 6.19 0.82
N ILE A 51 0.49 5.97 2.11
CA ILE A 51 -0.48 6.17 3.19
C ILE A 51 -0.93 7.63 3.28
N LYS A 52 -0.02 8.60 3.06
CA LYS A 52 -0.36 10.04 3.00
C LYS A 52 -1.29 10.40 1.84
N LYS A 53 -1.32 9.57 0.78
CA LYS A 53 -2.18 9.75 -0.41
C LYS A 53 -3.54 9.07 -0.26
N VAL A 54 -3.78 8.29 0.81
CA VAL A 54 -5.04 7.57 1.03
C VAL A 54 -6.10 8.53 1.60
N PRO A 55 -7.25 8.70 0.94
CA PRO A 55 -8.35 9.54 1.43
C PRO A 55 -8.95 9.01 2.74
#